data_AF-A0A2V7IR67-F1
#
_entry.id   AF-A0A2V7IR67-F1
#
_cell.length_a   1.000
_cell.length_b   1.000
_cell.length_c   1.000
_cell.angle_alpha   90.00
_cell.angle_beta   90.00
_cell.angle_gamma   90.00
#
_symmetry.space_group_name_H-M   'P 1'
#
loop_
_entity.id
_entity.type
_entity.pdbx_description
1 polymer ?
#
loop_
_entity_poly.entity_id
_entity_poly.type
_entity_poly.pdbx_seq_one_letter_code
_entity_poly.pdbx_strand_id
1 'polypeptide(L)'
;MEERGARLPAWRVPRRLMRIDVNAFLGAYPYRRVPGTSPDGLLRAMARAAIDEAWVSHLPSLFWRQPMEGNAWLYATVAREPRLKPVPALHPGLAGWDGALGEAADRGAPAGRCDPLYYGLDPTGPEMRVLAAACGAAKLPLMMAVRLEDGRQRHPNDHAAELPAAAVRALVRTDADVRLVITHADRGFIEEVHFGSTPEEAARLWWDVSWI
;
A
#
# COMPACT_ATOMS: atom_id res chain seq x y z
N MET A 1 -43.39 -7.41 15.32
CA MET A 1 -42.93 -7.12 16.68
C MET A 1 -41.71 -8.01 16.91
N GLU A 2 -40.61 -7.40 17.38
CA GLU A 2 -39.24 -7.90 17.55
C GLU A 2 -39.09 -9.39 17.93
N GLU A 3 -38.04 -10.10 17.52
CA GLU A 3 -36.67 -9.85 17.99
C GLU A 3 -35.59 -9.88 16.90
N ARG A 4 -34.78 -8.81 16.90
CA ARG A 4 -33.55 -8.68 16.13
C ARG A 4 -32.55 -9.73 16.62
N GLY A 5 -32.02 -10.51 15.69
CA GLY A 5 -31.01 -11.54 15.92
C GLY A 5 -29.87 -11.07 16.83
N ALA A 6 -29.50 -11.95 17.74
CA ALA A 6 -28.49 -11.78 18.76
C ALA A 6 -27.24 -11.06 18.23
N ARG A 7 -26.89 -9.94 18.87
CA ARG A 7 -25.57 -9.31 18.70
C ARG A 7 -24.52 -10.36 19.04
N LEU A 8 -23.69 -10.72 18.06
CA LEU A 8 -22.52 -11.57 18.28
C LEU A 8 -21.69 -10.95 19.43
N PRO A 9 -21.26 -11.75 20.42
CA PRO A 9 -20.53 -11.22 21.57
C PRO A 9 -19.23 -10.58 21.08
N ALA A 10 -18.94 -9.37 21.57
CA ALA A 10 -17.65 -8.73 21.37
C ALA A 10 -16.59 -9.63 22.00
N TRP A 11 -15.85 -10.36 21.17
CA TRP A 11 -14.64 -11.06 21.58
C TRP A 11 -13.69 -10.00 22.15
N ARG A 12 -13.67 -9.87 23.47
CA ARG A 12 -12.72 -8.99 24.15
C ARG A 12 -11.37 -9.67 24.08
N VAL A 13 -10.51 -9.24 23.17
CA VAL A 13 -9.08 -9.55 23.32
C VAL A 13 -8.66 -9.02 24.69
N PRO A 14 -8.16 -9.85 25.61
CA PRO A 14 -7.85 -9.44 26.98
C PRO A 14 -6.77 -8.36 27.07
N ARG A 15 -6.06 -8.10 25.97
CA ARG A 15 -5.07 -7.04 25.81
C ARG A 15 -5.40 -6.23 24.56
N ARG A 16 -5.23 -4.90 24.65
CA ARG A 16 -5.26 -4.04 23.46
C ARG A 16 -4.12 -4.46 22.56
N LEU A 17 -4.43 -5.14 21.46
CA LEU A 17 -3.47 -5.45 20.40
C LEU A 17 -3.01 -4.13 19.78
N MET A 18 -1.74 -4.09 19.38
CA MET A 18 -1.20 -2.98 18.60
C MET A 18 -2.00 -2.87 17.29
N ARG A 19 -2.50 -1.68 17.00
CA ARG A 19 -3.27 -1.37 15.80
C ARG A 19 -2.40 -0.60 14.84
N ILE A 20 -2.14 -1.20 13.69
CA ILE A 20 -1.34 -0.61 12.62
C ILE A 20 -2.28 -0.27 11.47
N ASP A 21 -2.28 0.99 11.06
CA ASP A 21 -2.83 1.39 9.77
C ASP A 21 -1.75 1.17 8.69
N VAL A 22 -1.99 0.25 7.77
CA VAL A 22 -0.99 -0.14 6.76
C VAL A 22 -1.05 0.73 5.50
N ASN A 23 -2.03 1.64 5.38
CA ASN A 23 -2.29 2.39 4.16
C ASN A 23 -2.64 3.86 4.48
N ALA A 24 -1.70 4.56 5.10
CA ALA A 24 -1.80 5.99 5.33
C ALA A 24 -0.98 6.79 4.31
N PHE A 25 -1.39 8.04 4.09
CA PHE A 25 -0.76 8.96 3.16
C PHE A 25 -0.43 10.30 3.81
N LEU A 26 0.70 10.86 3.38
CA LEU A 26 1.10 12.22 3.71
C LEU A 26 1.17 13.09 2.45
N GLY A 27 0.79 14.36 2.58
CA GLY A 27 0.83 15.35 1.50
C GLY A 27 -0.47 15.50 0.73
N ALA A 28 -0.48 16.42 -0.24
CA ALA A 28 -1.67 16.75 -1.00
C ALA A 28 -1.99 15.67 -2.05
N TYR A 29 -3.28 15.40 -2.24
CA TYR A 29 -3.78 14.69 -3.40
C TYR A 29 -4.12 15.71 -4.50
N PRO A 30 -3.64 15.55 -5.75
CA PRO A 30 -3.80 16.59 -6.78
C PRO A 30 -5.25 16.80 -7.22
N TYR A 31 -6.10 15.78 -7.10
CA TYR A 31 -7.43 15.78 -7.69
C TYR A 31 -8.56 16.13 -6.72
N ARG A 32 -8.30 16.10 -5.40
CA ARG A 32 -9.28 16.47 -4.38
C ARG A 32 -8.59 16.95 -3.12
N ARG A 33 -9.19 17.94 -2.45
CA ARG A 33 -8.75 18.37 -1.12
C ARG A 33 -9.05 17.26 -0.10
N VAL A 34 -8.01 16.59 0.38
CA VAL A 34 -8.10 15.58 1.45
C VAL A 34 -7.66 16.23 2.78
N PRO A 35 -8.52 16.28 3.80
CA PRO A 35 -8.15 16.83 5.10
C PRO A 35 -7.22 15.88 5.86
N GLY A 36 -6.36 16.44 6.71
CA GLY A 36 -5.56 15.64 7.66
C GLY A 36 -4.33 14.93 7.07
N THR A 37 -3.88 15.30 5.87
CA THR A 37 -2.71 14.68 5.23
C THR A 37 -1.36 15.27 5.65
N SER A 38 -1.34 16.24 6.57
CA SER A 38 -0.08 16.65 7.22
C SER A 38 0.32 15.63 8.29
N PRO A 39 1.61 15.52 8.66
CA PRO A 39 2.04 14.63 9.74
C PRO A 39 1.24 14.84 11.03
N ASP A 40 1.08 16.08 11.51
CA ASP A 40 0.28 16.36 12.70
C ASP A 40 -1.20 16.05 12.52
N GLY A 41 -1.73 16.25 11.31
CA GLY A 41 -3.11 15.92 10.95
C GLY A 41 -3.36 14.42 11.08
N LEU A 42 -2.45 13.61 10.53
CA LEU A 42 -2.49 12.17 10.59
C LEU A 42 -2.36 11.67 12.03
N LEU A 43 -1.41 12.21 12.81
CA LEU A 43 -1.25 11.83 14.21
C LEU A 43 -2.48 12.13 15.07
N ARG A 44 -3.16 13.26 14.82
CA ARG A 44 -4.45 13.56 15.46
C ARG A 44 -5.53 12.57 15.04
N ALA A 45 -5.56 12.14 13.77
CA ALA A 45 -6.50 11.13 13.30
C ALA A 45 -6.23 9.77 13.94
N MET A 46 -4.96 9.34 13.97
CA MET A 46 -4.52 8.10 14.63
C MET A 46 -4.93 8.09 16.11
N ALA A 47 -4.72 9.19 16.84
CA ALA A 47 -5.12 9.30 18.24
C ALA A 47 -6.64 9.12 18.44
N ARG A 48 -7.46 9.74 17.58
CA ARG A 48 -8.93 9.59 17.64
C ARG A 48 -9.40 8.17 17.31
N ALA A 49 -8.72 7.50 16.38
CA ALA A 49 -9.02 6.12 15.98
C ALA A 49 -8.35 5.06 16.88
N ALA A 50 -7.56 5.49 17.86
CA ALA A 50 -6.70 4.63 18.68
C ALA A 50 -5.80 3.70 17.85
N ILE A 51 -5.19 4.23 16.78
CA ILE A 51 -4.15 3.61 15.96
C ILE A 51 -2.79 3.89 16.61
N ASP A 52 -1.94 2.86 16.73
CA ASP A 52 -0.63 2.95 17.37
C ASP A 52 0.48 3.34 16.40
N GLU A 53 0.47 2.72 15.21
CA GLU A 53 1.44 2.97 14.15
C GLU A 53 0.72 3.12 12.80
N ALA A 54 1.33 3.87 11.88
CA ALA A 54 0.84 4.01 10.52
C ALA A 54 1.98 3.84 9.52
N TRP A 55 1.76 3.03 8.49
CA TRP A 55 2.63 2.94 7.33
C TRP A 55 2.25 4.07 6.38
N VAL A 56 3.21 4.95 6.11
CA VAL A 56 2.96 6.19 5.38
C VAL A 56 3.69 6.22 4.05
N SER A 57 2.94 6.50 2.99
CA SER A 57 3.46 6.85 1.67
C SER A 57 3.38 8.36 1.43
N HIS A 58 4.27 8.91 0.62
CA HIS A 58 4.20 10.31 0.20
C HIS A 58 3.26 10.44 -1.03
N LEU A 59 2.03 10.89 -0.79
CA LEU A 59 0.97 10.91 -1.81
C LEU A 59 1.28 11.78 -3.03
N PRO A 60 1.84 12.99 -2.91
CA PRO A 60 2.15 13.81 -4.08
C PRO A 60 3.10 13.14 -5.06
N SER A 61 4.11 12.40 -4.56
CA SER A 61 5.14 11.86 -5.46
C SER A 61 4.65 10.70 -6.31
N LEU A 62 3.50 10.09 -6.00
CA LEU A 62 2.88 9.12 -6.92
C LEU A 62 2.57 9.74 -8.30
N PHE A 63 2.41 11.06 -8.37
CA PHE A 63 2.06 11.81 -9.58
C PHE A 63 3.24 12.59 -10.17
N TRP A 64 4.44 12.46 -9.59
CA TRP A 64 5.62 13.13 -10.11
C TRP A 64 6.26 12.31 -11.22
N ARG A 65 7.00 12.99 -12.12
CA ARG A 65 7.83 12.32 -13.12
C ARG A 65 8.85 11.36 -12.48
N GLN A 66 9.31 11.67 -11.27
CA GLN A 66 10.26 10.87 -10.50
C GLN A 66 9.68 10.59 -9.10
N PRO A 67 8.89 9.52 -8.91
CA PRO A 67 8.22 9.27 -7.64
C PRO A 67 9.16 9.09 -6.44
N MET A 68 10.37 8.58 -6.71
CA MET A 68 11.39 8.33 -5.69
C MET A 68 11.98 9.62 -5.08
N GLU A 69 11.82 10.79 -5.71
CA GLU A 69 12.25 12.08 -5.14
C GLU A 69 11.50 12.41 -3.82
N GLY A 70 10.30 11.84 -3.63
CA GLY A 70 9.55 11.99 -2.38
C GLY A 70 10.14 11.23 -1.19
N ASN A 71 11.02 10.24 -1.43
CA ASN A 71 11.53 9.35 -0.38
C ASN A 71 12.39 10.10 0.65
N ALA A 72 13.22 11.04 0.21
CA ALA A 72 14.07 11.83 1.11
C ALA A 72 13.23 12.65 2.11
N TRP A 73 12.15 13.27 1.62
CA TRP A 73 11.19 13.98 2.48
C TRP A 73 10.46 13.03 3.42
N LEU A 74 10.04 11.86 2.91
CA LEU A 74 9.36 10.85 3.70
C LEU A 74 10.23 10.36 4.87
N TYR A 75 11.48 10.00 4.59
CA TYR A 75 12.44 9.56 5.60
C TYR A 75 12.73 10.65 6.64
N ALA A 76 12.94 11.91 6.20
CA ALA A 76 13.15 13.02 7.11
C ALA A 76 11.92 13.28 8.02
N THR A 77 10.72 13.02 7.49
CA THR A 77 9.46 13.19 8.22
C THR A 77 9.29 12.11 9.29
N VAL A 78 9.42 10.83 8.93
CA VAL A 78 9.25 9.71 9.88
C VAL A 78 10.37 9.64 10.92
N ALA A 79 11.57 10.14 10.62
CA ALA A 79 12.66 10.22 11.59
C ALA A 79 12.30 11.07 12.83
N ARG A 80 11.31 11.96 12.71
CA ARG A 80 10.81 12.82 13.80
C ARG A 80 9.62 12.23 14.54
N GLU A 81 9.01 11.16 14.03
CA GLU A 81 7.83 10.54 14.59
C GLU A 81 7.89 9.01 14.40
N PRO A 82 8.40 8.27 15.41
CA PRO A 82 8.60 6.83 15.33
C PRO A 82 7.33 6.01 15.08
N ARG A 83 6.14 6.55 15.35
CA ARG A 83 4.86 5.86 15.05
C ARG A 83 4.54 5.83 13.55
N LEU A 84 5.17 6.67 12.75
CA LEU A 84 5.04 6.66 11.30
C LEU A 84 6.16 5.80 10.70
N LYS A 85 5.81 4.77 9.94
CA LYS A 85 6.76 3.88 9.26
C LYS A 85 6.78 4.21 7.76
N PRO A 86 7.95 4.44 7.14
CA PRO A 86 8.00 4.88 5.75
C PRO A 86 7.69 3.73 4.80
N VAL A 87 6.81 3.95 3.84
CA VAL A 87 6.64 3.10 2.66
C VAL A 87 7.14 3.89 1.45
N PRO A 88 8.44 3.80 1.12
CA PRO A 88 9.04 4.57 0.04
C PRO A 88 8.53 4.12 -1.32
N ALA A 89 8.47 5.06 -2.26
CA ALA A 89 8.22 4.76 -3.66
C ALA A 89 9.41 4.02 -4.27
N LEU A 90 9.14 3.01 -5.10
CA LEU A 90 10.10 2.31 -5.93
C LEU A 90 9.61 2.34 -7.37
N HIS A 91 10.47 2.69 -8.32
CA HIS A 91 10.10 2.72 -9.73
C HIS A 91 11.15 2.01 -10.59
N PRO A 92 10.91 0.75 -11.01
CA PRO A 92 11.93 -0.10 -11.63
C PRO A 92 12.40 0.38 -13.02
N GLY A 93 11.62 1.22 -13.70
CA GLY A 93 12.01 1.85 -14.97
C GLY A 93 12.89 3.10 -14.82
N LEU A 94 13.22 3.55 -13.61
CA LEU A 94 14.00 4.78 -13.37
C LEU A 94 15.33 4.46 -12.68
N ALA A 95 16.39 5.19 -13.04
CA ALA A 95 17.72 4.97 -12.48
C ALA A 95 17.74 5.14 -10.95
N GLY A 96 18.51 4.29 -10.26
CA GLY A 96 18.68 4.31 -8.81
C GLY A 96 17.58 3.61 -8.00
N TRP A 97 16.64 2.91 -8.66
CA TRP A 97 15.57 2.18 -7.98
C TRP A 97 16.08 1.05 -7.06
N ASP A 98 17.19 0.42 -7.44
CA ASP A 98 17.88 -0.61 -6.69
C ASP A 98 18.53 -0.03 -5.42
N GLY A 99 19.12 1.16 -5.52
CA GLY A 99 19.60 1.93 -4.37
C GLY A 99 18.45 2.32 -3.42
N ALA A 100 17.30 2.75 -3.96
CA ALA A 100 16.11 3.07 -3.17
C ALA A 100 15.55 1.84 -2.44
N LEU A 101 15.57 0.66 -3.10
CA LEU A 101 15.20 -0.61 -2.49
C LEU A 101 16.16 -0.99 -1.35
N GLY A 102 17.47 -0.88 -1.59
CA GLY A 102 18.49 -1.13 -0.57
C GLY A 102 18.32 -0.22 0.64
N GLU A 103 18.14 1.08 0.43
CA GLU A 103 17.89 2.04 1.51
C GLU A 103 16.60 1.71 2.28
N ALA A 104 15.53 1.30 1.60
CA ALA A 104 14.29 0.88 2.25
C ALA A 104 14.52 -0.33 3.17
N ALA A 105 15.26 -1.34 2.70
CA ALA A 105 15.61 -2.51 3.48
C ALA A 105 16.50 -2.16 4.68
N ASP A 106 17.55 -1.36 4.49
CA ASP A 106 18.48 -0.93 5.54
C ASP A 106 17.78 -0.13 6.64
N ARG A 107 16.79 0.68 6.26
CA ARG A 107 15.97 1.46 7.21
C ARG A 107 14.86 0.66 7.87
N GLY A 108 14.69 -0.61 7.51
CA GLY A 108 13.63 -1.47 8.04
C GLY A 108 12.23 -0.98 7.65
N ALA A 109 12.07 -0.44 6.44
CA ALA A 109 10.76 -0.10 5.91
C ALA A 109 9.84 -1.34 5.92
N PRO A 110 8.57 -1.23 6.32
CA PRO A 110 7.66 -2.37 6.34
C PRO A 110 7.28 -2.88 4.94
N ALA A 111 7.40 -2.03 3.92
CA ALA A 111 7.14 -2.35 2.52
C ALA A 111 7.79 -1.28 1.62
N GLY A 112 8.03 -1.60 0.35
CA GLY A 112 8.24 -0.62 -0.73
C GLY A 112 6.97 -0.50 -1.57
N ARG A 113 6.69 0.65 -2.16
CA ARG A 113 5.46 0.90 -2.94
C ARG A 113 5.74 1.20 -4.40
N CYS A 114 5.05 0.49 -5.28
CA CYS A 114 5.05 0.80 -6.72
C CYS A 114 3.63 0.66 -7.23
N ASP A 115 3.02 1.76 -7.65
CA ASP A 115 1.68 1.74 -8.26
C ASP A 115 1.82 1.79 -9.79
N PRO A 116 1.94 0.63 -10.48
CA PRO A 116 2.39 0.59 -11.88
C PRO A 116 1.55 1.45 -12.81
N LEU A 117 0.24 1.52 -12.58
CA LEU A 117 -0.69 2.27 -13.44
C LEU A 117 -0.62 3.78 -13.26
N TYR A 118 -0.15 4.27 -12.10
CA TYR A 118 0.19 5.68 -11.92
C TYR A 118 1.60 6.01 -12.46
N TYR A 119 2.45 5.00 -12.58
CA TYR A 119 3.83 5.13 -13.08
C TYR A 119 3.98 4.89 -14.59
N GLY A 120 2.87 4.56 -15.27
CA GLY A 120 2.90 4.23 -16.70
C GLY A 120 3.61 2.92 -17.02
N LEU A 121 3.66 2.00 -16.06
CA LEU A 121 4.24 0.66 -16.20
C LEU A 121 3.16 -0.37 -16.52
N ASP A 122 3.51 -1.39 -17.30
CA ASP A 122 2.72 -2.61 -17.39
C ASP A 122 2.82 -3.35 -16.04
N PRO A 123 1.70 -3.60 -15.34
CA PRO A 123 1.71 -4.29 -14.05
C PRO A 123 2.20 -5.75 -14.16
N THR A 124 2.20 -6.32 -15.36
CA THR A 124 2.78 -7.63 -15.68
C THR A 124 4.04 -7.53 -16.55
N GLY A 125 4.61 -6.34 -16.68
CA GLY A 125 5.78 -6.08 -17.50
C GLY A 125 7.08 -6.66 -16.91
N PRO A 126 8.17 -6.68 -17.70
CA PRO A 126 9.48 -7.15 -17.23
C PRO A 126 9.99 -6.33 -16.05
N GLU A 127 9.81 -5.00 -16.04
CA GLU A 127 10.27 -4.15 -14.94
C GLU A 127 9.59 -4.49 -13.62
N MET A 128 8.28 -4.75 -13.64
CA MET A 128 7.53 -5.14 -12.44
C MET A 128 7.92 -6.52 -11.93
N ARG A 129 8.23 -7.47 -12.82
CA ARG A 129 8.75 -8.79 -12.41
C ARG A 129 10.13 -8.67 -11.75
N VAL A 130 11.02 -7.86 -12.30
CA VAL A 130 12.34 -7.59 -11.73
C VAL A 130 12.21 -6.94 -10.36
N LEU A 131 11.33 -5.95 -10.21
CA LEU A 131 11.06 -5.33 -8.91
C LEU A 131 10.55 -6.34 -7.89
N ALA A 132 9.56 -7.16 -8.26
CA ALA A 132 8.96 -8.15 -7.36
C ALA A 132 10.00 -9.15 -6.86
N ALA A 133 10.83 -9.70 -7.75
CA ALA A 133 11.91 -10.61 -7.40
C ALA A 133 12.96 -9.93 -6.50
N ALA A 134 13.35 -8.69 -6.80
CA ALA A 134 14.31 -7.94 -5.99
C ALA A 134 13.76 -7.64 -4.57
N CYS A 135 12.48 -7.27 -4.46
CA CYS A 135 11.77 -7.13 -3.20
C CYS A 135 11.75 -8.45 -2.41
N GLY A 136 11.48 -9.58 -3.07
CA GLY A 136 11.54 -10.92 -2.47
C GLY A 136 12.93 -11.23 -1.89
N ALA A 137 13.98 -11.04 -2.68
CA ALA A 137 15.37 -11.24 -2.26
C ALA A 137 15.76 -10.33 -1.07
N ALA A 138 15.28 -9.09 -1.05
CA ALA A 138 15.46 -8.14 0.05
C ALA A 138 14.55 -8.41 1.25
N LYS A 139 13.63 -9.38 1.17
CA LYS A 139 12.57 -9.65 2.15
C LYS A 139 11.70 -8.44 2.47
N LEU A 140 11.57 -7.53 1.50
CA LEU A 140 10.75 -6.33 1.59
C LEU A 140 9.43 -6.56 0.83
N PRO A 141 8.27 -6.57 1.50
CA PRO A 141 6.98 -6.67 0.80
C PRO A 141 6.78 -5.56 -0.22
N LEU A 142 6.18 -5.89 -1.37
CA LEU A 142 5.80 -4.92 -2.39
C LEU A 142 4.34 -4.50 -2.21
N MET A 143 4.11 -3.22 -1.95
CA MET A 143 2.79 -2.63 -1.83
C MET A 143 2.31 -2.05 -3.16
N MET A 144 1.05 -2.31 -3.51
CA MET A 144 0.37 -1.73 -4.66
C MET A 144 -1.08 -1.38 -4.30
N ALA A 145 -1.65 -0.35 -4.91
CA ALA A 145 -3.07 -0.02 -4.82
C ALA A 145 -3.83 -0.52 -6.05
N VAL A 146 -5.06 -1.01 -5.82
CA VAL A 146 -5.99 -1.27 -6.93
C VAL A 146 -6.39 0.04 -7.61
N ARG A 147 -6.65 1.07 -6.80
CA ARG A 147 -7.00 2.44 -7.18
C ARG A 147 -6.77 3.37 -5.98
N LEU A 148 -6.61 4.67 -6.21
CA LEU A 148 -6.58 5.65 -5.10
C LEU A 148 -7.95 6.29 -4.83
N GLU A 149 -8.82 6.33 -5.84
CA GLU A 149 -10.16 6.91 -5.77
C GLU A 149 -11.17 6.03 -6.53
N ASP A 150 -12.39 5.95 -5.99
CA ASP A 150 -13.51 5.27 -6.64
C ASP A 150 -13.76 5.89 -8.02
N GLY A 151 -13.86 5.04 -9.06
CA GLY A 151 -14.01 5.48 -10.44
C GLY A 151 -15.20 6.42 -10.69
N ARG A 152 -16.25 6.36 -9.87
CA ARG A 152 -17.44 7.22 -9.99
C ARG A 152 -17.20 8.65 -9.52
N GLN A 153 -16.18 8.86 -8.68
CA GLN A 153 -15.83 10.17 -8.12
C GLN A 153 -14.52 10.73 -8.69
N ARG A 154 -13.90 9.98 -9.60
CA ARG A 154 -12.59 10.28 -10.14
C ARG A 154 -12.61 11.57 -10.93
N HIS A 155 -11.59 12.40 -10.69
CA HIS A 155 -11.40 13.63 -11.45
C HIS A 155 -11.14 13.31 -12.94
N PRO A 156 -11.69 14.09 -13.91
CA PRO A 156 -11.55 13.78 -15.34
C PRO A 156 -10.11 13.64 -15.88
N ASN A 157 -9.13 14.25 -15.21
CA ASN A 157 -7.70 14.15 -15.58
C ASN A 157 -6.95 13.00 -14.88
N ASP A 158 -7.58 12.27 -13.96
CA ASP A 158 -7.01 11.03 -13.44
C ASP A 158 -7.28 9.91 -14.44
N HIS A 159 -6.26 9.56 -15.23
CA HIS A 159 -6.33 8.56 -16.29
C HIS A 159 -5.78 7.18 -15.88
N ALA A 160 -5.35 6.99 -14.62
CA ALA A 160 -4.77 5.72 -14.21
C ALA A 160 -5.84 4.60 -14.27
N ALA A 161 -5.52 3.47 -14.88
CA ALA A 161 -6.41 2.32 -14.83
C ALA A 161 -6.43 1.69 -13.42
N GLU A 162 -7.32 0.72 -13.19
CA GLU A 162 -7.32 -0.08 -11.97
C GLU A 162 -6.39 -1.29 -12.11
N LEU A 163 -5.70 -1.67 -11.04
CA LEU A 163 -4.80 -2.83 -11.04
C LEU A 163 -5.61 -4.08 -11.40
N PRO A 164 -5.22 -4.89 -12.40
CA PRO A 164 -5.91 -6.15 -12.68
C PRO A 164 -5.55 -7.23 -11.65
N ALA A 165 -6.54 -8.02 -11.21
CA ALA A 165 -6.32 -9.15 -10.32
C ALA A 165 -5.34 -10.19 -10.90
N ALA A 166 -5.39 -10.39 -12.22
CA ALA A 166 -4.43 -11.22 -12.94
C ALA A 166 -2.97 -10.76 -12.77
N ALA A 167 -2.72 -9.46 -12.62
CA ALA A 167 -1.37 -8.94 -12.41
C ALA A 167 -0.82 -9.30 -11.02
N VAL A 168 -1.66 -9.23 -9.98
CA VAL A 168 -1.29 -9.67 -8.63
C VAL A 168 -0.90 -11.15 -8.63
N ARG A 169 -1.70 -12.00 -9.29
CA ARG A 169 -1.41 -13.43 -9.44
C ARG A 169 -0.14 -13.69 -10.25
N ALA A 170 0.10 -12.92 -11.31
CA ALA A 170 1.32 -13.05 -12.10
C ALA A 170 2.57 -12.68 -11.29
N LEU A 171 2.51 -11.60 -10.51
CA LEU A 171 3.65 -11.12 -9.72
C LEU A 171 3.99 -12.04 -8.55
N VAL A 172 3.00 -12.55 -7.82
CA VAL A 172 3.26 -13.46 -6.68
C VAL A 172 3.88 -14.80 -7.12
N ARG A 173 3.78 -15.15 -8.40
CA ARG A 173 4.38 -16.34 -9.02
C ARG A 173 5.81 -16.13 -9.52
N THR A 174 6.30 -14.89 -9.52
CA THR A 174 7.64 -14.60 -10.07
C THR A 174 8.75 -15.23 -9.24
N ASP A 175 8.57 -15.29 -7.92
CA ASP A 175 9.49 -15.93 -6.99
C ASP A 175 8.73 -16.35 -5.71
N ALA A 176 9.19 -17.42 -5.05
CA ALA A 176 8.57 -17.98 -3.85
C ALA A 176 8.68 -17.05 -2.63
N ASP A 177 9.67 -16.15 -2.61
CA ASP A 177 9.89 -15.19 -1.54
C ASP A 177 9.11 -13.88 -1.71
N VAL A 178 8.47 -13.67 -2.87
CA VAL A 178 7.64 -12.47 -3.11
C VAL A 178 6.48 -12.42 -2.14
N ARG A 179 6.30 -11.27 -1.49
CA ARG A 179 5.13 -10.94 -0.68
C ARG A 179 4.53 -9.64 -1.18
N LEU A 180 3.21 -9.64 -1.38
CA LEU A 180 2.49 -8.48 -1.88
C LEU A 180 1.52 -7.95 -0.83
N VAL A 181 1.42 -6.62 -0.73
CA VAL A 181 0.40 -5.92 0.06
C VAL A 181 -0.49 -5.16 -0.91
N ILE A 182 -1.74 -5.58 -1.05
CA ILE A 182 -2.68 -4.94 -1.94
C ILE A 182 -3.62 -4.06 -1.13
N THR A 183 -3.68 -2.79 -1.51
CA THR A 183 -4.51 -1.78 -0.85
C THR A 183 -5.67 -1.36 -1.75
N HIS A 184 -6.73 -0.82 -1.14
CA HIS A 184 -7.92 -0.34 -1.84
C HIS A 184 -8.64 -1.41 -2.69
N ALA A 185 -8.50 -2.68 -2.31
CA ALA A 185 -9.18 -3.79 -2.95
C ALA A 185 -10.60 -3.92 -2.39
N ASP A 186 -11.59 -4.04 -3.29
CA ASP A 186 -12.93 -4.42 -2.89
C ASP A 186 -13.06 -5.95 -2.75
N ARG A 187 -14.21 -6.40 -2.25
CA ARG A 187 -14.49 -7.82 -2.05
C ARG A 187 -14.33 -8.63 -3.34
N GLY A 188 -14.82 -8.13 -4.48
CA GLY A 188 -14.78 -8.86 -5.75
C GLY A 188 -13.35 -9.09 -6.22
N PHE A 189 -12.51 -8.06 -6.08
CA PHE A 189 -11.09 -8.16 -6.39
C PHE A 189 -10.37 -9.20 -5.52
N ILE A 190 -10.63 -9.18 -4.20
CA ILE A 190 -10.02 -10.11 -3.25
C ILE A 190 -10.44 -11.55 -3.57
N GLU A 191 -11.73 -11.79 -3.82
CA GLU A 191 -12.24 -13.11 -4.18
C GLU A 191 -11.61 -13.61 -5.49
N GLU A 192 -11.52 -12.76 -6.53
CA GLU A 192 -10.91 -13.15 -7.80
C GLU A 192 -9.42 -13.52 -7.68
N VAL A 193 -8.65 -12.78 -6.89
CA VAL A 193 -7.25 -13.12 -6.64
C VAL A 193 -7.14 -14.38 -5.79
N HIS A 194 -7.88 -14.45 -4.68
CA HIS A 194 -7.81 -15.56 -3.73
C HIS A 194 -8.18 -16.90 -4.37
N PHE A 195 -9.32 -16.98 -5.07
CA PHE A 195 -9.76 -18.21 -5.73
C PHE A 195 -8.96 -18.52 -7.01
N GLY A 196 -8.26 -17.55 -7.57
CA GLY A 196 -7.33 -17.74 -8.69
C GLY A 196 -5.91 -18.16 -8.28
N SER A 197 -5.63 -18.28 -6.98
CA SER A 197 -4.31 -18.57 -6.42
C SER A 197 -4.27 -19.90 -5.66
N THR A 198 -3.09 -20.53 -5.61
CA THR A 198 -2.88 -21.68 -4.71
C THR A 198 -2.83 -21.22 -3.25
N PRO A 199 -3.02 -22.12 -2.27
CA PRO A 199 -2.87 -21.76 -0.85
C PRO A 199 -1.51 -21.13 -0.51
N GLU A 200 -0.42 -21.60 -1.13
CA GLU A 200 0.94 -21.08 -0.94
C GLU A 200 1.14 -19.70 -1.56
N GLU A 201 0.48 -19.42 -2.69
CA GLU A 201 0.43 -18.07 -3.26
C GLU A 201 -0.38 -17.13 -2.35
N ALA A 202 -1.57 -17.56 -1.93
CA ALA A 202 -2.48 -16.76 -1.10
C ALA A 202 -1.86 -16.41 0.27
N ALA A 203 -1.05 -17.29 0.86
CA ALA A 203 -0.36 -17.03 2.13
C ALA A 203 0.65 -15.86 2.06
N ARG A 204 1.07 -15.46 0.85
CA ARG A 204 2.01 -14.36 0.59
C ARG A 204 1.33 -13.08 0.10
N LEU A 205 0.00 -13.08 0.05
CA LEU A 205 -0.83 -11.94 -0.32
C LEU A 205 -1.49 -11.38 0.93
N TRP A 206 -1.23 -10.10 1.22
CA TRP A 206 -1.87 -9.37 2.31
C TRP A 206 -2.76 -8.28 1.76
N TRP A 207 -3.83 -7.99 2.48
CA TRP A 207 -4.90 -7.11 2.06
C TRP A 207 -5.10 -6.01 3.10
N ASP A 208 -5.10 -4.76 2.65
CA ASP A 208 -5.80 -3.70 3.38
C ASP A 208 -7.29 -3.77 3.04
N VAL A 209 -8.11 -3.96 4.07
CA VAL A 209 -9.56 -4.18 3.94
C VAL A 209 -10.37 -2.92 4.24
N SER A 210 -9.75 -1.74 4.25
CA SER A 210 -10.42 -0.46 4.50
C SER A 210 -11.48 -0.07 3.44
N TRP A 211 -11.54 -0.80 2.32
CA TRP A 211 -12.45 -0.57 1.18
C TRP A 211 -13.49 -1.68 0.96
N ILE A 212 -13.61 -2.63 1.90
CA ILE A 212 -14.65 -3.68 1.89
C ILE A 212 -15.96 -3.17 2.48
#